data_AF-A0A8H5BSL6-F1
#
_entry.id   AF-A0A8H5BSL6-F1
#
_cell.length_a   1.000
_cell.length_b   1.000
_cell.length_c   1.000
_cell.angle_alpha   90.00
_cell.angle_beta   90.00
_cell.angle_gamma   90.00
#
_symmetry.space_group_name_H-M   'P 1'
#
loop_
_entity.id
_entity.type
_entity.pdbx_description
1 polymer ?
#
loop_
_entity_poly.entity_id
_entity_poly.type
_entity_poly.pdbx_seq_one_letter_code
_entity_poly.pdbx_strand_id
1 'polypeptide(L)'
;MNTTRCRRMSTTQTSTRARKAGAASRVLRGLQGSIIVVSALTALAFALRFYKISHPDQVVFDEVHFGKFAAYYITHQYYFDVHPPLARCSSGWLAGSYITNNVPYVGMRALPAVLGSLTVPVVYAIMKESGFSTLCCFSASLILFDNAHVAQSRLILLTLP
;
A
#
# COMPACT_ATOMS: atom_id res chain seq x y z
N MET A 1 6.03 -32.65 54.03
CA MET A 1 6.38 -31.40 53.30
C MET A 1 5.78 -31.46 51.90
N ASN A 2 5.10 -30.39 51.50
CA ASN A 2 4.01 -30.36 50.52
C ASN A 2 4.50 -29.78 49.17
N THR A 3 4.81 -30.62 48.17
CA THR A 3 5.40 -30.18 46.87
C THR A 3 4.40 -30.07 45.71
N THR A 4 3.12 -30.37 45.91
CA THR A 4 2.13 -30.44 44.81
C THR A 4 1.51 -29.09 44.40
N ARG A 5 1.82 -27.99 45.10
CA ARG A 5 1.15 -26.70 44.88
C ARG A 5 1.72 -25.86 43.72
N CYS A 6 2.97 -26.11 43.29
CA CYS A 6 3.66 -25.20 42.35
C CYS A 6 3.38 -25.47 40.86
N ARG A 7 2.84 -26.65 40.49
CA ARG A 7 2.63 -27.02 39.08
C ARG A 7 1.28 -26.55 38.49
N ARG A 8 0.37 -26.03 39.31
CA ARG A 8 -1.02 -25.71 38.89
C ARG A 8 -1.20 -24.26 38.39
N MET A 9 -0.22 -23.38 38.59
CA MET A 9 -0.30 -21.98 38.15
C MET A 9 0.26 -21.71 36.74
N SER A 10 1.10 -22.60 36.15
CA SER A 10 1.63 -22.37 34.79
C SER A 10 0.68 -22.82 33.67
N THR A 11 -0.20 -23.78 33.93
CA THR A 11 -1.15 -24.32 32.93
C THR A 11 -2.39 -23.44 32.70
N THR A 12 -2.73 -22.58 33.66
CA THR A 12 -3.88 -21.66 33.54
C THR A 12 -3.59 -20.47 32.63
N GLN A 13 -2.35 -19.99 32.59
CA GLN A 13 -1.94 -18.88 31.71
C GLN A 13 -1.77 -19.31 30.23
N THR A 14 -1.34 -20.54 29.97
CA THR A 14 -1.24 -21.07 28.60
C THR A 14 -2.61 -21.35 27.99
N SER A 15 -3.57 -21.83 28.79
CA SER A 15 -4.96 -22.09 28.35
C SER A 15 -5.73 -20.82 27.97
N THR A 16 -5.57 -19.73 28.72
CA THR A 16 -6.25 -18.45 28.44
C THR A 16 -5.68 -17.73 27.21
N ARG A 17 -4.36 -17.79 26.98
CA ARG A 17 -3.70 -17.22 25.80
C ARG A 17 -4.09 -17.97 24.51
N ALA A 18 -4.17 -19.30 24.57
CA ALA A 18 -4.66 -20.14 23.47
C ALA A 18 -6.15 -19.91 23.15
N ARG A 19 -7.01 -19.74 24.16
CA ARG A 19 -8.43 -19.36 23.97
C ARG A 19 -8.58 -17.98 23.34
N LYS A 20 -7.77 -16.98 23.74
CA LYS A 20 -7.79 -15.63 23.14
C LYS A 20 -7.36 -15.66 21.66
N ALA A 21 -6.31 -16.42 21.31
CA ALA A 21 -5.91 -16.60 19.92
C ALA A 21 -7.00 -17.29 19.07
N GLY A 22 -7.70 -18.27 19.65
CA GLY A 22 -8.86 -18.93 19.04
C GLY A 22 -10.08 -18.02 18.86
N ALA A 23 -10.31 -17.07 19.77
CA ALA A 23 -11.39 -16.09 19.67
C ALA A 23 -11.07 -15.00 18.63
N ALA A 24 -9.85 -14.45 18.64
CA ALA A 24 -9.40 -13.47 17.66
C ALA A 24 -9.47 -14.02 16.22
N SER A 25 -9.00 -15.25 16.00
CA SER A 25 -9.12 -15.91 14.69
C SER A 25 -10.56 -16.20 14.27
N ARG A 26 -11.52 -16.30 15.20
CA ARG A 26 -12.94 -16.51 14.90
C ARG A 26 -13.64 -15.20 14.53
N VAL A 27 -13.27 -14.11 15.19
CA VAL A 27 -13.72 -12.74 14.84
C VAL A 27 -13.16 -12.31 13.49
N LEU A 28 -11.88 -12.59 13.21
CA LEU A 28 -11.25 -12.33 11.91
C LEU A 28 -11.87 -13.13 10.76
N ARG A 29 -12.40 -14.33 11.05
CA ARG A 29 -13.14 -15.15 10.07
C ARG A 29 -14.53 -14.61 9.74
N GLY A 30 -15.12 -13.79 10.62
CA GLY A 30 -16.40 -13.16 10.35
C GLY A 30 -16.30 -12.18 9.18
N LEU A 31 -17.31 -12.15 8.30
CA LEU A 31 -17.37 -11.23 7.16
C LEU A 31 -17.16 -9.78 7.61
N GLN A 32 -17.88 -9.37 8.68
CA GLN A 32 -17.80 -8.05 9.27
C GLN A 32 -16.42 -7.74 9.86
N GLY A 33 -15.80 -8.70 10.56
CA GLY A 33 -14.46 -8.54 11.12
C GLY A 33 -13.39 -8.34 10.05
N SER A 34 -13.47 -9.11 8.96
CA SER A 34 -12.54 -8.96 7.84
C SER A 34 -12.68 -7.61 7.12
N ILE A 35 -13.90 -7.10 6.95
CA ILE A 35 -14.15 -5.80 6.31
C ILE A 35 -13.58 -4.66 7.16
N ILE A 36 -13.79 -4.70 8.48
CA ILE A 36 -13.25 -3.70 9.41
C ILE A 36 -11.72 -3.69 9.40
N VAL A 37 -11.10 -4.87 9.35
CA VAL A 37 -9.64 -4.97 9.30
C VAL A 37 -9.09 -4.45 7.97
N VAL A 38 -9.71 -4.81 6.85
CA VAL A 38 -9.32 -4.30 5.54
C VAL A 38 -9.47 -2.80 5.48
N SER A 39 -10.60 -2.24 5.91
CA SER A 39 -10.83 -0.80 5.86
C SER A 39 -9.84 -0.03 6.74
N ALA A 40 -9.53 -0.55 7.93
CA ALA A 40 -8.51 0.03 8.80
C ALA A 40 -7.10 -0.02 8.17
N LEU A 41 -6.72 -1.15 7.57
CA LEU A 41 -5.44 -1.30 6.88
C LEU A 41 -5.34 -0.40 5.64
N THR A 42 -6.42 -0.27 4.87
CA THR A 42 -6.49 0.63 3.72
C THR A 42 -6.41 2.09 4.15
N ALA A 43 -7.15 2.51 5.18
CA ALA A 43 -7.08 3.87 5.70
C ALA A 43 -5.65 4.21 6.20
N LEU A 44 -5.02 3.27 6.90
CA LEU A 44 -3.63 3.42 7.34
C LEU A 44 -2.66 3.46 6.15
N ALA A 45 -2.88 2.64 5.12
CA ALA A 45 -2.08 2.62 3.90
C ALA A 45 -2.16 3.96 3.14
N PHE A 46 -3.36 4.55 3.04
CA PHE A 46 -3.58 5.87 2.47
C PHE A 46 -2.91 6.95 3.32
N ALA A 47 -3.13 6.95 4.64
CA ALA A 47 -2.49 7.91 5.54
C ALA A 47 -0.96 7.86 5.41
N LEU A 48 -0.36 6.67 5.45
CA LEU A 48 1.09 6.49 5.35
C LEU A 48 1.67 6.82 3.98
N ARG A 49 0.90 6.78 2.89
CA ARG A 49 1.38 7.13 1.54
C ARG A 49 1.14 8.60 1.18
N PHE A 50 0.01 9.16 1.60
CA PHE A 50 -0.34 10.57 1.39
C PHE A 50 0.30 11.52 2.41
N TYR A 51 0.77 11.00 3.57
CA TYR A 51 1.42 11.82 4.57
C TYR A 51 2.63 12.55 3.97
N LYS A 52 2.53 13.87 3.80
CA LYS A 52 3.61 14.73 3.29
C LYS A 52 4.03 14.45 1.83
N ILE A 53 3.07 14.14 0.94
CA ILE A 53 3.33 13.89 -0.50
C ILE A 53 3.97 15.09 -1.23
N SER A 54 3.73 16.30 -0.72
CA SER A 54 4.31 17.54 -1.26
C SER A 54 5.81 17.67 -0.99
N HIS A 55 6.35 16.98 0.02
CA HIS A 55 7.75 17.07 0.38
C HIS A 55 8.53 15.85 -0.12
N PRO A 56 9.63 16.01 -0.87
CA PRO A 56 10.33 17.24 -1.24
C PRO A 56 9.66 18.02 -2.38
N ASP A 57 9.73 19.35 -2.34
CA ASP A 57 9.23 20.27 -3.39
C ASP A 57 10.15 20.31 -4.63
N GLN A 58 11.07 19.36 -4.73
CA GLN A 58 12.01 19.23 -5.83
C GLN A 58 11.63 18.02 -6.68
N VAL A 59 11.90 18.13 -7.98
CA VAL A 59 11.68 17.05 -8.93
C VAL A 59 12.77 15.99 -8.72
N VAL A 60 12.40 14.80 -8.29
CA VAL A 60 13.36 13.74 -7.95
C VAL A 60 13.53 12.76 -9.11
N PHE A 61 14.78 12.59 -9.53
CA PHE A 61 15.36 11.54 -10.41
C PHE A 61 14.58 11.16 -11.68
N ASP A 62 13.43 10.49 -11.56
CA ASP A 62 12.64 10.00 -12.70
C ASP A 62 11.48 10.94 -13.07
N GLU A 63 11.05 11.81 -12.15
CA GLU A 63 9.91 12.73 -12.36
C GLU A 63 10.15 13.73 -13.50
N VAL A 64 11.40 14.14 -13.73
CA VAL A 64 11.77 15.02 -14.85
C VAL A 64 11.57 14.35 -16.21
N HIS A 65 11.80 13.04 -16.28
CA HIS A 65 11.64 12.27 -17.52
C HIS A 65 10.16 12.03 -17.79
N PHE A 66 9.40 11.62 -16.77
CA PHE A 66 7.95 11.48 -16.86
C PHE A 66 7.24 12.78 -17.23
N GLY A 67 7.63 13.91 -16.64
CA GLY A 67 7.04 15.22 -16.98
C GLY A 67 7.27 15.63 -18.43
N LYS A 68 8.47 15.38 -18.98
CA LYS A 68 8.79 15.66 -20.39
C LYS A 68 8.00 14.75 -21.34
N PHE A 69 7.92 13.45 -21.04
CA PHE A 69 7.16 12.51 -21.88
C PHE A 69 5.65 12.74 -21.83
N ALA A 70 5.09 13.12 -20.69
CA ALA A 70 3.68 13.51 -20.58
C ALA A 70 3.37 14.75 -21.44
N ALA A 71 4.27 15.74 -21.48
CA ALA A 71 4.13 16.90 -22.35
C ALA A 71 4.17 16.52 -23.84
N TYR A 72 5.06 15.61 -24.26
CA TYR A 72 5.07 15.09 -25.64
C TYR A 72 3.78 14.36 -26.00
N TYR A 73 3.17 13.65 -25.04
CA TYR A 73 1.90 12.97 -25.25
C TYR A 73 0.73 13.92 -25.51
N ILE A 74 0.65 15.03 -24.77
CA ILE A 74 -0.41 16.05 -24.90
C ILE A 74 -0.19 16.93 -26.14
N THR A 75 1.06 17.21 -26.48
CA THR A 75 1.42 17.97 -27.68
C THR A 75 1.38 17.12 -28.96
N HIS A 76 1.00 15.84 -28.85
CA HIS A 76 0.98 14.86 -29.96
C HIS A 76 2.30 14.82 -30.75
N GLN A 77 3.43 15.03 -30.08
CA GLN A 77 4.75 14.95 -30.68
C GLN A 77 5.32 13.53 -30.52
N TYR A 78 5.92 13.02 -31.59
CA TYR A 78 6.55 11.71 -31.56
C TYR A 78 7.80 11.74 -30.67
N TYR A 79 7.93 10.76 -29.77
CA TYR A 79 9.13 10.53 -28.96
C TYR A 79 9.44 9.04 -28.92
N PHE A 80 10.71 8.70 -28.73
CA PHE A 80 11.16 7.33 -28.58
C PHE A 80 11.34 7.00 -27.09
N ASP A 81 10.69 5.94 -26.62
CA ASP A 81 10.77 5.49 -25.24
C ASP A 81 10.92 3.97 -25.18
N VAL A 82 11.62 3.49 -24.16
CA VAL A 82 11.89 2.07 -23.93
C VAL A 82 10.72 1.38 -23.21
N HIS A 83 9.87 2.13 -22.50
CA HIS A 83 8.79 1.56 -21.68
C HIS A 83 7.42 1.59 -22.38
N PRO A 84 6.52 0.63 -22.05
CA PRO A 84 5.16 0.57 -22.59
C PRO A 84 4.35 1.87 -22.38
N PRO A 85 3.49 2.27 -23.34
CA PRO A 85 2.83 3.58 -23.31
C PRO A 85 1.71 3.73 -22.26
N LEU A 86 1.20 2.64 -21.68
CA LEU A 86 0.00 2.65 -20.82
C LEU A 86 0.14 3.52 -19.56
N ALA A 87 1.27 3.42 -18.87
CA ALA A 87 1.54 4.19 -17.65
C ALA A 87 1.67 5.71 -17.91
N ARG A 88 1.97 6.10 -19.16
CA ARG A 88 2.16 7.51 -19.55
C ARG A 88 0.86 8.18 -20.00
N CYS A 89 -0.07 7.41 -20.59
CA CYS A 89 -1.39 7.91 -20.95
C CYS A 89 -2.21 8.29 -19.71
N SER A 90 -2.21 7.44 -18.69
CA SER A 90 -2.99 7.62 -17.46
C SER A 90 -2.51 8.82 -16.64
N SER A 91 -1.19 9.00 -16.54
CA SER A 91 -0.59 10.17 -15.88
C SER A 91 -0.80 11.47 -16.66
N GLY A 92 -0.72 11.44 -18.00
CA GLY A 92 -1.03 12.60 -18.84
C GLY A 92 -2.48 13.07 -18.75
N TRP A 93 -3.44 12.13 -18.66
CA TRP A 93 -4.87 12.47 -18.51
C TRP A 93 -5.19 13.07 -17.14
N LEU A 94 -4.56 12.57 -16.07
CA LEU A 94 -4.74 13.06 -14.70
C LEU A 94 -3.98 14.36 -14.41
N ALA A 95 -2.92 14.69 -15.15
CA ALA A 95 -2.10 15.88 -14.94
C ALA A 95 -2.68 17.17 -15.57
N GLY A 96 -3.66 17.08 -16.48
CA GLY A 96 -4.29 18.26 -17.11
C GLY A 96 -3.38 19.04 -18.07
N SER A 97 -3.88 20.16 -18.61
CA SER A 97 -3.21 20.94 -19.66
C SER A 97 -1.94 21.67 -19.19
N TYR A 98 -0.80 21.35 -19.81
CA TYR A 98 0.54 21.92 -19.58
C TYR A 98 0.73 23.31 -20.21
N ILE A 99 -0.23 24.22 -20.05
CA ILE A 99 -0.22 25.52 -20.77
C ILE A 99 0.79 26.51 -20.16
N THR A 100 1.31 26.27 -18.95
CA THR A 100 2.22 27.22 -18.27
C THR A 100 3.34 26.53 -17.50
N ASN A 101 4.23 25.76 -18.17
CA ASN A 101 5.58 25.34 -17.70
C ASN A 101 5.76 24.82 -16.25
N ASN A 102 4.68 24.59 -15.52
CA ASN A 102 4.67 24.21 -14.11
C ASN A 102 4.08 22.81 -14.07
N VAL A 103 4.97 21.82 -13.99
CA VAL A 103 4.57 20.42 -13.95
C VAL A 103 3.87 20.18 -12.61
N PRO A 104 2.56 19.80 -12.59
CA PRO A 104 1.86 19.52 -11.35
C PRO A 104 2.37 18.21 -10.73
N TYR A 105 3.52 18.28 -10.07
CA TYR A 105 4.22 17.13 -9.49
C TYR A 105 3.39 16.40 -8.43
N VAL A 106 2.53 17.12 -7.70
CA VAL A 106 1.60 16.54 -6.73
C VAL A 106 0.57 15.63 -7.41
N GLY A 107 0.05 16.03 -8.58
CA GLY A 107 -0.90 15.23 -9.35
C GLY A 107 -0.25 13.97 -9.93
N MET A 108 0.99 14.10 -10.42
CA MET A 108 1.75 12.94 -10.92
C MET A 108 2.10 11.96 -9.80
N ARG A 109 2.38 12.44 -8.57
CA ARG A 109 2.64 11.59 -7.39
C ARG A 109 1.37 10.96 -6.81
N ALA A 110 0.19 11.55 -7.03
CA ALA A 110 -1.06 11.04 -6.49
C ALA A 110 -1.46 9.69 -7.10
N LEU A 111 -1.23 9.48 -8.41
CA LEU A 111 -1.56 8.24 -9.12
C LEU A 111 -0.82 7.02 -8.53
N PRO A 112 0.53 6.99 -8.40
CA PRO A 112 1.23 5.88 -7.77
C PRO A 112 0.87 5.73 -6.28
N ALA A 113 0.59 6.82 -5.57
CA ALA A 113 0.17 6.75 -4.17
C ALA A 113 -1.21 6.07 -3.99
N VAL A 114 -2.15 6.31 -4.90
CA VAL A 114 -3.47 5.64 -4.92
C VAL A 114 -3.31 4.16 -5.27
N LEU A 115 -2.63 3.84 -6.37
CA LEU A 115 -2.44 2.46 -6.82
C LEU A 115 -1.65 1.64 -5.78
N GLY A 116 -0.60 2.22 -5.21
CA GLY A 116 0.18 1.62 -4.13
C GLY A 116 -0.61 1.42 -2.83
N SER A 117 -1.59 2.29 -2.55
CA SER A 117 -2.51 2.08 -1.41
C SER A 117 -3.50 0.94 -1.68
N LEU A 118 -3.91 0.75 -2.95
CA LEU A 118 -4.83 -0.31 -3.37
C LEU A 118 -4.19 -1.71 -3.35
N THR A 119 -2.86 -1.83 -3.41
CA THR A 119 -2.20 -3.15 -3.32
C THR A 119 -2.40 -3.80 -1.94
N VAL A 120 -2.52 -3.02 -0.87
CA VAL A 120 -2.71 -3.53 0.51
C VAL A 120 -4.02 -4.33 0.67
N PRO A 121 -5.21 -3.79 0.31
CA PRO A 121 -6.45 -4.58 0.36
C PRO A 121 -6.45 -5.75 -0.63
N VAL A 122 -5.79 -5.63 -1.79
CA VAL A 122 -5.68 -6.74 -2.76
C VAL A 122 -4.90 -7.92 -2.16
N VAL A 123 -3.76 -7.67 -1.51
CA VAL A 123 -2.99 -8.76 -0.89
C VAL A 123 -3.73 -9.39 0.28
N TYR A 124 -4.46 -8.58 1.06
CA TYR A 124 -5.34 -9.13 2.09
C TYR A 124 -6.41 -10.05 1.48
N ALA A 125 -7.05 -9.63 0.38
CA ALA A 125 -8.07 -10.42 -0.31
C ALA A 125 -7.49 -11.74 -0.85
N ILE A 126 -6.33 -11.71 -1.50
CA ILE A 126 -5.65 -12.92 -2.00
C ILE A 126 -5.36 -13.90 -0.85
N MET A 127 -4.84 -13.40 0.28
CA MET A 127 -4.54 -14.26 1.42
C MET A 127 -5.81 -14.85 2.07
N LYS A 128 -6.92 -14.10 2.01
CA LYS A 128 -8.22 -14.55 2.49
C LYS A 128 -8.79 -15.66 1.61
N GLU A 129 -8.71 -15.52 0.29
CA GLU A 129 -9.11 -16.57 -0.67
C GLU A 129 -8.18 -17.80 -0.59
N SER A 130 -6.91 -17.61 -0.21
CA SER A 130 -5.96 -18.71 0.04
C SER A 130 -6.25 -19.52 1.32
N GLY A 131 -7.30 -19.17 2.08
CA GLY A 131 -7.75 -19.92 3.26
C GLY A 131 -7.03 -19.60 4.58
N PHE A 132 -6.10 -18.64 4.61
CA PHE A 132 -5.28 -18.36 5.79
C PHE A 132 -5.80 -17.19 6.66
N SER A 133 -6.86 -17.41 7.42
CA SER A 133 -7.54 -16.33 8.18
C SER A 133 -6.67 -15.49 9.14
N THR A 134 -5.66 -16.05 9.79
CA THR A 134 -4.79 -15.31 10.73
C THR A 134 -3.58 -14.67 10.06
N LEU A 135 -3.10 -15.24 8.95
CA LEU A 135 -1.91 -14.75 8.26
C LEU A 135 -2.23 -13.58 7.33
N CYS A 136 -3.50 -13.38 6.92
CA CYS A 136 -3.92 -12.23 6.10
C CYS A 136 -3.50 -10.88 6.69
N CYS A 137 -3.71 -10.70 8.00
CA CYS A 137 -3.37 -9.43 8.65
C CYS A 137 -1.86 -9.23 8.71
N PHE A 138 -1.12 -10.31 8.94
CA PHE A 138 0.33 -10.29 9.03
C PHE A 138 0.96 -9.98 7.66
N SER A 139 0.52 -10.65 6.59
CA SER A 139 1.01 -10.39 5.24
C SER A 139 0.70 -8.97 4.77
N ALA A 140 -0.52 -8.47 5.01
CA ALA A 140 -0.89 -7.11 4.67
C ALA A 140 -0.09 -6.07 5.47
N SER A 141 0.22 -6.36 6.75
CA SER A 141 1.05 -5.48 7.59
C SER A 141 2.50 -5.44 7.11
N LEU A 142 3.07 -6.56 6.66
CA LEU A 142 4.43 -6.59 6.12
C LEU A 142 4.58 -5.67 4.91
N ILE A 143 3.61 -5.69 3.99
CA ILE A 143 3.61 -4.81 2.80
C ILE A 143 3.33 -3.35 3.17
N LEU A 144 2.52 -3.13 4.20
CA LEU A 144 2.21 -1.77 4.67
C LEU A 144 3.42 -1.09 5.33
N PHE A 145 4.27 -1.84 6.02
CA PHE A 145 5.48 -1.33 6.69
C PHE A 145 6.77 -1.57 5.89
N ASP A 146 6.68 -2.08 4.66
CA ASP A 146 7.84 -2.18 3.79
C ASP A 146 8.23 -0.79 3.26
N ASN A 147 9.38 -0.31 3.74
CA ASN A 147 9.92 0.99 3.35
C ASN A 147 10.21 1.07 1.85
N ALA A 148 10.60 -0.03 1.20
CA ALA A 148 10.85 -0.04 -0.25
C ALA A 148 9.55 0.19 -1.02
N HIS A 149 8.47 -0.49 -0.62
CA HIS A 149 7.15 -0.33 -1.24
C HIS A 149 6.55 1.06 -0.99
N VAL A 150 6.75 1.62 0.20
CA VAL A 150 6.34 2.99 0.53
C VAL A 150 7.14 4.02 -0.26
N ALA A 151 8.45 3.84 -0.43
CA ALA A 151 9.29 4.74 -1.22
C ALA A 151 8.88 4.71 -2.71
N GLN A 152 8.66 3.53 -3.29
CA GLN A 152 8.26 3.38 -4.70
C GLN A 152 6.81 3.84 -4.97
N SER A 153 5.91 3.76 -3.98
CA SER A 153 4.55 4.32 -4.13
C SER A 153 4.52 5.84 -4.01
N ARG A 154 5.54 6.45 -3.39
CA ARG A 154 5.64 7.91 -3.15
C ARG A 154 6.43 8.64 -4.23
N LEU A 155 7.56 8.06 -4.62
CA LEU A 155 8.41 8.55 -5.68
C LEU A 155 8.02 7.81 -6.94
N ILE A 156 7.80 8.55 -8.03
CA ILE A 156 7.68 7.94 -9.36
C ILE A 156 9.05 7.35 -9.68
N LEU A 157 9.30 6.09 -9.32
CA LEU A 157 10.50 5.35 -9.68
C LEU A 157 10.04 4.24 -10.60
N LEU A 158 10.42 4.31 -11.89
CA LEU A 158 10.42 3.38 -13.05
C LEU A 158 9.49 2.13 -13.11
N THR A 159 8.95 1.66 -11.99
CA THR A 159 7.93 0.62 -11.86
C THR A 159 6.56 1.27 -11.64
N LEU A 160 5.97 1.73 -12.74
CA LEU A 160 4.52 1.91 -12.87
C LEU A 160 4.03 0.97 -13.98
N PRO A 161 3.10 0.05 -13.71
CA PRO A 161 2.05 -0.27 -14.67
C PRO A 161 0.96 0.82 -14.68
#